data_AF-Q7X0K9-F1
#
_entry.id   AF-Q7X0K9-F1
#
_cell.length_a   1.000
_cell.length_b   1.000
_cell.length_c   1.000
_cell.angle_alpha   90.00
_cell.angle_beta   90.00
_cell.angle_gamma   90.00
#
_symmetry.space_group_name_H-M   'P 1'
#
loop_
_entity.id
_entity.type
_entity.pdbx_description
1 polymer ?
#
loop_
_entity_poly.entity_id
_entity_poly.type
_entity_poly.pdbx_seq_one_letter_code
_entity_poly.pdbx_strand_id
1 'polypeptide(L)'
;DAEYDRFMRELIELEEKYPELKTPDSPSQRVGGAVLDAFRKVAHRVPMLSLANAFNEQDLRDFDRRVRQAVGDVEYVVELKIDGLAVSLRYENGLFVQGSTRGDGTT
;
A
#
# COMPACT_ATOMS: atom_id res chain seq x y z
N ASP A 1 -4.71 -10.74 -21.11
CA ASP A 1 -5.37 -11.59 -22.13
C ASP A 1 -5.15 -10.93 -23.49
N ALA A 2 -5.61 -11.54 -24.59
CA ALA A 2 -5.28 -11.04 -25.92
C ALA A 2 -5.79 -9.61 -26.20
N GLU A 3 -6.92 -9.22 -25.61
CA GLU A 3 -7.46 -7.86 -25.77
C GLU A 3 -6.65 -6.84 -24.97
N TYR A 4 -6.31 -7.14 -23.71
CA TYR A 4 -5.44 -6.31 -22.90
C TYR A 4 -4.08 -6.11 -23.59
N ASP A 5 -3.48 -7.17 -24.11
CA ASP A 5 -2.17 -7.13 -24.75
C ASP A 5 -2.20 -6.28 -26.03
N ARG A 6 -3.29 -6.36 -26.82
CA ARG A 6 -3.48 -5.54 -28.03
C ARG A 6 -3.55 -4.06 -27.68
N PHE A 7 -4.39 -3.67 -26.72
CA PHE A 7 -4.53 -2.27 -26.33
C PHE A 7 -3.30 -1.71 -25.62
N MET A 8 -2.58 -2.54 -24.85
CA MET A 8 -1.31 -2.13 -24.25
C MET A 8 -0.25 -1.82 -25.31
N ARG A 9 -0.16 -2.63 -26.38
CA ARG A 9 0.76 -2.35 -27.50
C ARG A 9 0.39 -1.07 -28.23
N GLU A 10 -0.89 -0.89 -28.55
CA GLU A 10 -1.38 0.33 -29.20
C GLU A 10 -1.06 1.58 -28.37
N LEU A 11 -1.27 1.53 -27.05
CA LEU A 11 -0.92 2.62 -26.15
C LEU A 11 0.58 2.94 -26.20
N ILE A 12 1.45 1.93 -26.13
CA ILE A 12 2.90 2.11 -26.20
C ILE A 12 3.32 2.74 -27.54
N GLU A 13 2.79 2.25 -28.66
CA GLU A 13 3.08 2.79 -29.99
C GLU A 13 2.66 4.26 -30.13
N LEU A 14 1.49 4.62 -29.59
CA LEU A 14 1.01 6.00 -29.59
C LEU A 14 1.90 6.92 -28.75
N GLU A 15 2.29 6.47 -27.56
CA GLU A 15 3.16 7.24 -26.67
C GLU A 15 4.61 7.37 -27.20
N GLU A 16 5.11 6.39 -27.94
CA GLU A 16 6.40 6.49 -28.64
C GLU A 16 6.35 7.50 -29.79
N LYS A 17 5.24 7.51 -30.54
CA LYS A 17 5.02 8.45 -31.65
C LYS A 17 4.71 9.87 -31.19
N TYR A 18 4.00 10.01 -30.07
CA TYR A 18 3.55 11.28 -29.48
C TYR A 18 3.96 11.34 -27.99
N PRO A 19 5.24 11.65 -27.70
CA PRO A 19 5.76 11.66 -26.32
C PRO A 19 5.02 12.60 -25.37
N GLU A 20 4.37 13.64 -25.89
CA GLU A 20 3.54 14.58 -25.13
C GLU A 20 2.28 13.96 -24.52
N LEU A 21 1.84 12.80 -25.02
CA LEU A 21 0.69 12.08 -24.49
C LEU A 21 1.04 11.21 -23.27
N LYS A 22 2.33 11.02 -22.97
CA LYS A 22 2.77 10.24 -21.81
C LYS A 22 2.40 10.95 -20.51
N THR A 23 1.58 10.29 -19.69
CA THR A 23 1.23 10.77 -18.34
C THR A 23 1.93 9.95 -17.26
N PRO A 24 2.17 10.53 -16.06
CA PRO A 24 2.86 9.84 -14.95
C PRO A 24 2.17 8.57 -14.44
N ASP A 25 0.87 8.44 -14.67
CA ASP A 25 0.01 7.32 -14.24
C ASP A 25 -0.37 6.38 -15.39
N SER A 26 0.19 6.59 -16.59
CA SER A 26 -0.12 5.75 -17.74
C SER A 26 0.19 4.27 -17.45
N PRO A 27 -0.68 3.32 -17.86
CA PRO A 27 -0.44 1.89 -17.70
C PRO A 27 0.90 1.42 -18.30
N SER A 28 1.41 2.09 -19.33
CA SER A 28 2.71 1.80 -19.97
C SER A 28 3.91 2.13 -19.08
N GLN A 29 3.72 3.00 -18.08
CA GLN A 29 4.77 3.44 -17.13
C GLN A 29 4.93 2.48 -15.94
N ARG A 30 4.16 1.38 -15.89
CA ARG A 30 4.28 0.38 -14.83
C ARG A 30 5.66 -0.29 -14.86
N VAL A 31 6.21 -0.47 -13.66
CA VAL A 31 7.55 -0.97 -13.29
C VAL A 31 8.25 -1.84 -14.36
N GLY A 32 9.35 -1.32 -14.91
CA GLY A 32 10.25 -1.99 -15.86
C GLY A 32 11.55 -1.21 -16.11
N GLY A 33 12.07 -0.52 -15.08
CA GLY A 33 13.28 0.30 -15.17
C GLY A 33 14.57 -0.44 -14.79
N ALA A 34 15.69 0.26 -14.84
CA ALA A 34 16.97 -0.24 -14.35
C ALA A 34 16.90 -0.57 -12.85
N VAL A 35 17.57 -1.66 -12.44
CA VAL A 35 17.70 -2.02 -11.03
C VAL A 35 18.42 -0.90 -10.30
N LEU A 36 17.86 -0.46 -9.17
CA LEU A 36 18.50 0.54 -8.33
C LEU A 36 19.72 -0.06 -7.62
N ASP A 37 20.81 0.68 -7.56
CA ASP A 37 22.03 0.27 -6.84
C ASP A 37 21.80 0.16 -5.33
N ALA A 38 20.86 0.95 -4.77
CA ALA A 38 20.52 0.93 -3.35
C ALA A 38 19.14 1.51 -3.06
N PHE A 39 18.58 1.10 -1.91
CA PHE A 39 17.35 1.69 -1.35
C PHE A 39 17.69 2.80 -0.36
N ARG A 40 16.94 3.89 -0.40
CA ARG A 40 17.02 4.98 0.59
C ARG A 40 16.03 4.73 1.72
N LYS A 41 16.42 5.08 2.94
CA LYS A 41 15.53 5.10 4.12
C LYS A 41 14.46 6.19 3.96
N VAL A 42 13.22 5.93 4.37
CA VAL A 42 12.09 6.83 4.17
C VAL A 42 11.38 7.05 5.48
N ALA A 43 11.52 8.24 6.05
CA ALA A 43 10.73 8.62 7.22
C ALA A 43 9.23 8.63 6.88
N HIS A 44 8.44 7.84 7.60
CA HIS A 44 6.98 7.80 7.46
C HIS A 44 6.38 9.08 8.05
N ARG A 45 5.53 9.78 7.29
CA ARG A 45 4.85 11.01 7.78
C ARG A 45 3.96 10.74 9.00
N VAL A 46 3.36 9.55 9.04
CA VAL A 46 2.60 9.04 10.18
C VAL A 46 3.21 7.68 10.54
N PRO A 47 3.72 7.50 11.76
CA PRO A 47 4.27 6.22 12.19
C PRO A 47 3.24 5.10 12.06
N MET A 48 3.66 3.95 11.56
CA MET A 48 2.79 2.78 11.50
C MET A 48 2.57 2.22 12.90
N LEU A 49 1.30 2.05 13.29
CA LEU A 49 0.94 1.50 14.60
C LEU A 49 1.44 0.05 14.74
N SER A 50 1.87 -0.30 15.95
CA SER A 50 2.12 -1.69 16.32
C SER A 50 0.89 -2.25 17.02
N LEU A 51 0.37 -3.36 16.52
CA LEU A 51 -0.77 -4.05 17.12
C LEU A 51 -0.27 -5.08 18.13
N ALA A 52 -0.92 -5.12 19.29
CA ALA A 52 -0.72 -6.19 20.26
C ALA A 52 -1.36 -7.49 19.75
N ASN A 53 -0.75 -8.63 20.08
CA ASN A 53 -1.29 -9.93 19.74
C ASN A 53 -2.28 -10.42 20.79
N ALA A 54 -3.26 -11.21 20.34
CA ALA A 54 -4.11 -12.06 21.16
C ALA A 54 -3.89 -13.51 20.68
N PHE A 55 -3.66 -14.44 21.60
CA PHE A 55 -3.33 -15.83 21.29
C PHE A 55 -4.47 -16.80 21.61
N ASN A 56 -5.48 -16.34 22.33
CA ASN A 56 -6.63 -17.14 22.73
C ASN A 56 -7.89 -16.28 22.82
N GLU A 57 -9.04 -16.93 23.03
CA GLU A 57 -10.34 -16.27 23.12
C GLU A 57 -10.45 -15.32 24.33
N GLN A 58 -9.82 -15.65 25.46
CA GLN A 58 -9.85 -14.82 26.66
C GLN A 58 -9.14 -13.48 26.42
N ASP A 59 -8.01 -13.47 25.71
CA ASP A 59 -7.30 -12.25 25.33
C ASP A 59 -8.21 -11.30 24.53
N LEU A 60 -9.02 -11.85 23.61
CA LEU A 60 -9.99 -11.08 22.83
C LEU A 60 -11.14 -10.56 23.68
N ARG A 61 -11.67 -11.37 24.61
CA ARG A 61 -12.71 -10.95 25.56
C ARG A 61 -12.21 -9.85 26.50
N ASP A 62 -10.94 -9.91 26.91
CA ASP A 62 -10.31 -8.91 27.75
C ASP A 62 -10.04 -7.60 27.00
N PHE A 63 -9.69 -7.68 25.71
CA PHE A 63 -9.64 -6.52 24.83
C PHE A 63 -11.03 -5.87 24.69
N ASP A 64 -12.06 -6.65 24.36
CA ASP A 64 -13.43 -6.16 24.21
C ASP A 64 -13.96 -5.48 25.49
N ARG A 65 -13.72 -6.11 26.66
CA ARG A 65 -14.09 -5.53 27.95
C ARG A 65 -13.46 -4.15 28.16
N ARG A 66 -12.16 -3.98 27.86
CA ARG A 66 -11.46 -2.69 28.03
C ARG A 66 -12.00 -1.62 27.09
N VAL A 67 -12.29 -1.97 25.84
CA VAL A 67 -12.88 -1.04 24.86
C VAL A 67 -14.25 -0.58 25.35
N ARG A 68 -15.14 -1.51 25.72
CA ARG A 68 -16.50 -1.17 26.17
C ARG A 68 -16.53 -0.36 27.46
N GLN A 69 -15.61 -0.61 28.37
CA GLN A 69 -15.46 0.20 29.58
C GLN A 69 -15.06 1.65 29.26
N ALA A 70 -14.32 1.88 28.19
CA ALA A 70 -13.85 3.20 27.81
C ALA A 70 -14.88 4.00 27.00
N VAL A 71 -15.62 3.36 26.09
CA VAL A 71 -16.47 4.06 25.11
C VAL A 71 -17.91 3.55 25.00
N GLY A 72 -18.31 2.50 25.74
CA GLY A 72 -19.62 1.87 25.63
C GLY A 72 -19.70 0.79 24.55
N ASP A 73 -20.91 0.48 24.07
CA ASP A 73 -21.10 -0.55 23.05
C ASP A 73 -20.50 -0.13 21.69
N VAL A 74 -19.86 -1.09 21.03
CA VAL A 74 -19.12 -0.88 19.78
C VAL A 74 -19.36 -2.01 18.78
N GLU A 75 -19.12 -1.71 17.50
CA GLU A 75 -19.02 -2.70 16.44
C GLU A 75 -17.55 -2.90 16.04
N TYR A 76 -17.19 -4.13 15.67
CA TYR A 76 -15.83 -4.46 15.22
C TYR A 76 -15.80 -4.72 13.73
N VAL A 77 -14.78 -4.17 13.08
CA VAL A 77 -14.34 -4.62 11.76
C VAL A 77 -13.30 -5.72 11.97
N VAL A 78 -13.54 -6.90 11.39
CA VAL A 78 -12.65 -8.05 11.50
C VAL A 78 -12.08 -8.36 10.12
N GLU A 79 -10.75 -8.37 10.03
CA GLU A 79 -10.02 -8.57 8.78
C GLU A 79 -9.03 -9.73 8.93
N LEU A 80 -8.76 -10.41 7.81
CA LEU A 80 -7.70 -11.41 7.77
C LEU A 80 -6.33 -10.72 7.83
N LYS A 81 -5.50 -11.15 8.77
CA LYS A 81 -4.10 -10.69 8.83
C LYS A 81 -3.30 -11.39 7.73
N ILE A 82 -3.05 -10.68 6.64
CA ILE A 82 -2.22 -11.17 5.53
C ILE A 82 -0.77 -11.32 6.00
N ASP A 83 -0.19 -12.50 5.76
CA ASP A 83 1.22 -12.76 6.04
C ASP A 83 2.08 -12.34 4.85
N GLY A 84 2.47 -11.07 4.86
CA GLY A 84 3.25 -10.46 3.79
C GLY A 84 4.13 -9.32 4.30
N LEU A 85 4.68 -8.54 3.37
CA LEU A 85 5.48 -7.37 3.72
C LEU A 85 4.57 -6.15 3.91
N ALA A 86 4.62 -5.57 5.11
CA ALA A 86 3.94 -4.30 5.37
C ALA A 86 4.61 -3.17 4.57
N VAL A 87 3.80 -2.40 3.83
CA VAL A 87 4.23 -1.28 3.01
C VAL A 87 3.39 -0.04 3.30
N SER A 88 3.97 1.12 3.05
CA SER A 88 3.30 2.42 3.07
C SER A 88 3.27 2.96 1.64
N LEU A 89 2.09 3.40 1.20
CA LEU A 89 1.88 3.95 -0.14
C LEU A 89 1.39 5.39 -0.01
N ARG A 90 2.18 6.34 -0.51
CA ARG A 90 1.83 7.76 -0.51
C ARG A 90 1.26 8.17 -1.85
N TYR A 91 0.08 8.77 -1.79
CA TYR A 91 -0.58 9.40 -2.92
C TYR A 91 -0.68 10.91 -2.68
N GLU A 92 -0.41 11.71 -3.71
CA GLU A 92 -0.58 13.16 -3.70
C GLU A 92 -1.44 13.55 -4.90
N ASN A 93 -2.55 14.26 -4.66
CA ASN A 93 -3.54 14.63 -5.69
C ASN A 93 -4.05 13.42 -6.52
N GLY A 94 -4.21 12.26 -5.88
CA GLY A 94 -4.67 11.02 -6.52
C GLY A 94 -3.58 10.23 -7.26
N LEU A 95 -2.36 10.76 -7.35
CA LEU A 95 -1.23 10.09 -8.01
C LEU A 95 -0.35 9.36 -7.00
N PHE A 96 0.06 8.13 -7.31
CA PHE A 96 1.03 7.39 -6.52
C PHE A 96 2.41 8.02 -6.67
N VAL A 97 3.02 8.47 -5.56
CA VAL A 97 4.32 9.18 -5.59
C VAL A 97 5.43 8.46 -4.84
N GLN A 98 5.11 7.55 -3.90
CA GLN A 98 6.12 6.84 -3.12
C GLN A 98 5.56 5.56 -2.50
N GLY A 99 6.27 4.44 -2.68
CA GLY A 99 6.10 3.23 -1.88
C GLY A 99 7.32 3.00 -1.00
N SER A 100 7.11 2.68 0.26
CA SER A 100 8.18 2.33 1.21
C SER A 100 7.80 1.08 2.02
N THR A 101 8.80 0.36 2.52
CA THR A 101 8.57 -0.74 3.46
C THR A 101 8.27 -0.18 4.84
N ARG A 102 7.64 -0.98 5.71
CA ARG A 102 7.37 -0.59 7.10
C ARG A 102 8.65 -0.24 7.87
N GLY A 103 9.73 -1.01 7.67
CA GLY A 103 10.95 -0.89 8.47
C GLY A 103 10.64 -1.06 9.97
N ASP A 104 11.06 -0.09 10.77
CA ASP A 104 10.77 -0.03 12.22
C ASP A 104 9.41 0.64 12.54
N GLY A 105 8.64 1.01 11.52
CA GLY A 105 7.38 1.75 11.63
C GLY A 105 7.53 3.26 11.61
N THR A 106 8.76 3.78 11.65
CA THR A 106 9.09 5.21 11.57
C THR A 106 9.95 5.55 10.35
N THR A 107 10.83 4.63 9.90
CA THR A 107 11.79 4.85 8.82
C THR A 107 11.93 3.68 7.84
#